data_AF-A0A5C6QI63-F1
#
_entry.id   AF-A0A5C6QI63-F1
#
_cell.length_a   1.000
_cell.length_b   1.000
_cell.length_c   1.000
_cell.angle_alpha   90.00
_cell.angle_beta   90.00
_cell.angle_gamma   90.00
#
_symmetry.space_group_name_H-M   'P 1'
#
loop_
_entity.id
_entity.type
_entity.pdbx_description
1 polymer ?
#
loop_
_entity_poly.entity_id
_entity_poly.type
_entity_poly.pdbx_seq_one_letter_code
_entity_poly.pdbx_strand_id
1 'polypeptide(L)'
;MIINKLTLDELVQGHESDSDTWQLLLKDSDREEVWDEAVKKREQLNLFCLFAGQWPNLARTYKKIHSSIRKSNDSPEIKLFEVTHPSEPFQVALGNTESSTMDSDMLSLDIHWGEQQIIELEEVKSIKFSVDTCMSIHYSYGEHTGWITTDDSWDFHPSEGAVLLTFIDGIRNEHEEYYSITQNAKSISTIVLLPK
;
A
#
# COMPACT_ATOMS: atom_id res chain seq x y z
N MET A 1 -27.97 -15.20 0.42
CA MET A 1 -27.91 -16.21 -0.64
C MET A 1 -26.63 -15.89 -1.40
N ILE A 2 -25.60 -16.73 -1.36
CA ILE A 2 -24.23 -16.24 -1.64
C ILE A 2 -24.07 -15.99 -3.15
N ILE A 3 -23.85 -14.73 -3.53
CA ILE A 3 -23.53 -14.35 -4.91
C ILE A 3 -22.09 -14.77 -5.21
N ASN A 4 -21.87 -15.33 -6.39
CA ASN A 4 -20.55 -15.83 -6.77
C ASN A 4 -19.60 -14.64 -7.05
N LYS A 5 -18.32 -14.78 -6.69
CA LYS A 5 -17.31 -13.73 -6.89
C LYS A 5 -17.14 -13.36 -8.36
N LEU A 6 -17.26 -14.34 -9.26
CA LEU A 6 -17.15 -14.12 -10.71
C LEU A 6 -18.32 -13.27 -11.24
N THR A 7 -19.55 -13.58 -10.83
CA THR A 7 -20.74 -12.81 -11.24
C THR A 7 -20.69 -11.38 -10.72
N LEU A 8 -20.07 -11.16 -9.56
CA LEU A 8 -19.91 -9.81 -9.01
C LEU A 8 -18.82 -9.02 -9.73
N ASP A 9 -17.70 -9.67 -10.10
CA ASP A 9 -16.67 -9.06 -10.93
C ASP A 9 -17.22 -8.69 -12.34
N GLU A 10 -18.13 -9.49 -12.90
CA GLU A 10 -18.82 -9.20 -14.17
C GLU A 10 -19.77 -8.00 -14.07
N LEU A 11 -20.54 -7.91 -12.97
CA LEU A 11 -21.41 -6.77 -12.66
C LEU A 11 -20.62 -5.47 -12.54
N VAL A 12 -19.50 -5.49 -11.79
CA VAL A 12 -18.62 -4.31 -11.63
C VAL A 12 -18.02 -3.86 -12.96
N GLN A 13 -17.75 -4.79 -13.87
CA GLN A 13 -17.23 -4.49 -15.22
C GLN A 13 -18.30 -3.99 -16.19
N GLY A 14 -19.58 -4.01 -15.83
CA GLY A 14 -20.68 -3.58 -16.70
C GLY A 14 -20.86 -4.46 -17.94
N HIS A 15 -20.34 -5.69 -17.93
CA HIS A 15 -20.66 -6.68 -18.96
C HIS A 15 -22.14 -7.06 -18.86
N GLU A 16 -22.72 -7.63 -19.94
CA GLU A 16 -24.12 -8.08 -20.07
C GLU A 16 -24.58 -8.86 -18.83
N SER A 17 -25.03 -8.12 -17.83
CA SER A 17 -25.41 -8.65 -16.54
C SER A 17 -26.90 -8.80 -16.60
N ASP A 18 -27.36 -10.05 -16.68
CA ASP A 18 -28.77 -10.37 -16.65
C ASP A 18 -29.45 -9.64 -15.50
N SER A 19 -30.61 -9.04 -15.77
CA SER A 19 -31.46 -8.35 -14.78
C SER A 19 -31.66 -9.18 -13.50
N ASP A 20 -31.62 -10.50 -13.63
CA ASP A 20 -31.75 -11.46 -12.53
C ASP A 20 -30.56 -11.41 -11.55
N THR A 21 -29.35 -11.11 -12.02
CA THR A 21 -28.13 -10.98 -11.21
C THR A 21 -28.15 -9.71 -10.36
N TRP A 22 -28.64 -8.61 -10.92
CA TRP A 22 -28.89 -7.38 -10.17
C TRP A 22 -29.98 -7.58 -9.10
N GLN A 23 -31.03 -8.34 -9.42
CA GLN A 23 -32.07 -8.66 -8.44
C GLN A 23 -31.55 -9.56 -7.30
N LEU A 24 -30.61 -10.47 -7.58
CA LEU A 24 -29.93 -11.27 -6.57
C LEU A 24 -29.12 -10.40 -5.61
N LEU A 25 -28.37 -9.41 -6.13
CA LEU A 25 -27.64 -8.43 -5.32
C LEU A 25 -28.56 -7.57 -4.47
N LEU A 26 -29.65 -7.06 -5.05
CA LEU A 26 -30.60 -6.20 -4.34
C LEU A 26 -31.39 -6.91 -3.23
N LYS A 27 -31.50 -8.25 -3.33
CA LYS A 27 -32.15 -9.11 -2.32
C LYS A 27 -31.23 -9.50 -1.17
N ASP A 28 -29.93 -9.24 -1.27
CA ASP A 28 -29.00 -9.51 -0.17
C ASP A 28 -29.14 -8.45 0.94
N SER A 29 -29.03 -8.89 2.20
CA SER A 29 -29.10 -7.99 3.35
C SER A 29 -27.86 -7.10 3.44
N ASP A 30 -26.71 -7.62 3.03
CA ASP A 30 -25.40 -6.97 3.14
C ASP A 30 -24.90 -6.47 1.78
N ARG A 31 -25.85 -6.15 0.88
CA ARG A 31 -25.58 -5.81 -0.53
C ARG A 31 -24.56 -4.67 -0.73
N GLU A 32 -24.58 -3.68 0.16
CA GLU A 32 -23.68 -2.50 0.05
C GLU A 32 -22.25 -2.91 0.37
N GLU A 33 -22.05 -3.71 1.42
CA GLU A 33 -20.73 -4.23 1.81
C GLU A 33 -20.17 -5.17 0.73
N VAL A 34 -20.98 -6.10 0.24
CA VAL A 34 -20.58 -7.04 -0.82
C VAL A 34 -20.22 -6.31 -2.12
N TRP A 35 -20.97 -5.26 -2.45
CA TRP A 35 -20.68 -4.42 -3.62
C TRP A 35 -19.38 -3.63 -3.44
N ASP A 36 -19.23 -2.94 -2.31
CA ASP A 36 -18.02 -2.17 -2.00
C ASP A 36 -16.76 -3.04 -2.01
N GLU A 37 -16.81 -4.25 -1.44
CA GLU A 37 -15.69 -5.18 -1.45
C GLU A 37 -15.25 -5.55 -2.87
N ALA A 38 -16.20 -5.78 -3.78
CA ALA A 38 -15.85 -6.15 -5.14
C ALA A 38 -15.39 -4.97 -5.99
N VAL A 39 -15.94 -3.78 -5.77
CA VAL A 39 -15.41 -2.55 -6.37
C VAL A 39 -13.95 -2.36 -5.94
N LYS A 40 -13.66 -2.40 -4.63
CA LYS A 40 -12.30 -2.28 -4.08
C LYS A 40 -11.37 -3.35 -4.64
N LYS A 41 -11.82 -4.61 -4.70
CA LYS A 41 -11.04 -5.71 -5.29
C LYS A 41 -10.72 -5.45 -6.76
N ARG A 42 -11.67 -4.90 -7.53
CA ARG A 42 -11.44 -4.59 -8.93
C ARG A 42 -10.50 -3.40 -9.12
N GLU A 43 -10.63 -2.36 -8.31
CA GLU A 43 -9.71 -1.22 -8.29
C GLU A 43 -8.27 -1.69 -8.02
N GLN A 44 -8.07 -2.51 -6.99
CA GLN A 44 -6.76 -3.11 -6.70
C GLN A 44 -6.20 -3.93 -7.87
N LEU A 45 -7.05 -4.68 -8.58
CA LEU A 45 -6.63 -5.43 -9.76
C LEU A 45 -6.24 -4.50 -10.92
N ASN A 46 -7.00 -3.43 -11.16
CA ASN A 46 -6.68 -2.44 -12.17
C ASN A 46 -5.33 -1.75 -11.88
N LEU A 47 -5.09 -1.38 -10.61
CA LEU A 47 -3.81 -0.82 -10.15
C LEU A 47 -2.66 -1.80 -10.38
N PHE A 48 -2.85 -3.07 -10.03
CA PHE A 48 -1.85 -4.10 -10.30
C PHE A 48 -1.57 -4.26 -11.80
N CYS A 49 -2.61 -4.22 -12.65
CA CYS A 49 -2.44 -4.29 -14.10
C CYS A 49 -1.64 -3.09 -14.63
N LEU A 50 -1.92 -1.87 -14.14
CA LEU A 50 -1.18 -0.67 -14.48
C LEU A 50 0.29 -0.79 -14.05
N PHE A 51 0.52 -1.18 -12.80
CA PHE A 51 1.85 -1.43 -12.25
C PHE A 51 2.63 -2.47 -13.05
N ALA A 52 2.02 -3.61 -13.36
CA ALA A 52 2.65 -4.69 -14.11
C ALA A 52 2.94 -4.30 -15.57
N GLY A 53 2.11 -3.45 -16.16
CA GLY A 53 2.30 -2.92 -17.51
C GLY A 53 3.46 -1.92 -17.60
N GLN A 54 3.57 -1.02 -16.63
CA GLN A 54 4.57 0.05 -16.64
C GLN A 54 5.92 -0.37 -16.02
N TRP A 55 5.91 -1.21 -14.97
CA TRP A 55 7.12 -1.67 -14.26
C TRP A 55 7.16 -3.20 -14.11
N PRO A 56 7.34 -3.95 -15.22
CA PRO A 56 7.27 -5.41 -15.22
C PRO A 56 8.34 -6.09 -14.34
N ASN A 57 9.51 -5.47 -14.18
CA ASN A 57 10.58 -6.00 -13.32
C ASN A 57 10.18 -5.95 -11.84
N LEU A 58 9.63 -4.83 -11.38
CA LEU A 58 9.12 -4.67 -10.02
C LEU A 58 7.94 -5.61 -9.77
N ALA A 59 7.02 -5.74 -10.73
CA ALA A 59 5.89 -6.67 -10.64
C ALA A 59 6.32 -8.13 -10.52
N ARG A 60 7.42 -8.53 -11.20
CA ARG A 60 8.00 -9.86 -11.05
C ARG A 60 8.54 -10.08 -9.63
N THR A 61 9.25 -9.08 -9.07
CA THR A 61 9.77 -9.15 -7.70
C THR A 61 8.63 -9.20 -6.68
N TYR A 62 7.63 -8.32 -6.83
CA TYR A 62 6.41 -8.31 -6.03
C TYR A 62 5.71 -9.67 -6.01
N LYS A 63 5.58 -10.33 -7.17
CA LYS A 63 4.98 -11.67 -7.27
C LYS A 63 5.86 -12.77 -6.66
N LYS A 64 7.19 -12.65 -6.74
CA LYS A 64 8.09 -13.62 -6.09
C LYS A 64 7.97 -13.54 -4.58
N ILE A 65 7.96 -12.33 -4.02
CA ILE A 65 7.82 -12.10 -2.58
C ILE A 65 6.48 -12.63 -2.08
N HIS A 66 5.41 -12.54 -2.88
CA HIS A 66 4.08 -13.05 -2.55
C HIS A 66 4.10 -14.49 -1.99
N SER A 67 4.93 -15.36 -2.56
CA SER A 67 5.05 -16.75 -2.10
C SER A 67 5.65 -16.92 -0.70
N SER A 68 6.35 -15.91 -0.20
CA SER A 68 7.07 -15.90 1.08
C SER A 68 6.38 -15.03 2.12
N ILE A 69 5.22 -14.46 1.79
CA ILE A 69 4.45 -13.62 2.71
C ILE A 69 3.93 -14.46 3.88
N ARG A 70 4.30 -14.05 5.09
CA ARG A 70 3.90 -14.67 6.34
C ARG A 70 3.35 -13.59 7.27
N LYS A 71 2.37 -14.01 8.07
CA LYS A 71 1.78 -13.18 9.13
C LYS A 71 2.00 -13.88 10.46
N SER A 72 2.62 -13.16 11.38
CA SER A 72 2.67 -13.50 12.80
C SER A 72 1.82 -12.52 13.59
N ASN A 73 1.16 -13.00 14.64
CA ASN A 73 0.31 -12.17 15.50
C ASN A 73 1.12 -11.28 16.44
N ASP A 74 2.43 -11.51 16.57
CA ASP A 74 3.31 -10.74 17.47
C ASP A 74 4.02 -9.59 16.75
N SER A 75 3.73 -9.35 15.47
CA SER A 75 4.45 -8.36 14.67
C SER A 75 3.94 -6.94 14.98
N PRO A 76 4.84 -5.94 15.03
CA PRO A 76 4.52 -4.58 15.46
C PRO A 76 3.61 -3.88 14.45
N GLU A 77 2.75 -2.97 14.90
CA GLU A 77 1.94 -2.17 13.99
C GLU A 77 2.83 -1.15 13.28
N ILE A 78 2.68 -1.03 11.95
CA ILE A 78 3.43 -0.05 11.16
C ILE A 78 2.45 0.90 10.51
N LYS A 79 2.69 2.20 10.72
CA LYS A 79 1.95 3.25 10.01
C LYS A 79 2.92 4.03 9.12
N LEU A 80 2.52 4.23 7.87
CA LEU A 80 3.11 5.25 7.01
C LEU A 80 2.42 6.57 7.29
N PHE A 81 3.20 7.62 7.51
CA PHE A 81 2.66 8.98 7.57
C PHE A 81 3.46 9.95 6.72
N GLU A 82 2.75 10.90 6.13
CA GLU A 82 3.35 12.03 5.44
C GLU A 82 3.95 13.01 6.43
N VAL A 83 5.19 13.40 6.19
CA VAL A 83 5.84 14.50 6.88
C VAL A 83 5.52 15.77 6.13
N THR A 84 4.63 16.58 6.71
CA THR A 84 4.55 17.98 6.31
C THR A 84 5.89 18.61 6.67
N HIS A 85 6.69 19.00 5.68
CA HIS A 85 7.71 19.99 5.95
C HIS A 85 6.97 21.22 6.45
N PRO A 86 7.24 21.73 7.67
CA PRO A 86 6.76 23.05 8.02
C PRO A 86 7.43 23.99 7.03
N SER A 87 6.68 24.41 6.02
CA SER A 87 7.04 25.55 5.20
C SER A 87 7.18 26.72 6.16
N GLU A 88 8.44 27.09 6.40
CA GLU A 88 8.92 28.25 7.15
C GLU A 88 8.82 28.17 8.69
N PRO A 89 9.96 28.06 9.41
CA PRO A 89 9.99 28.15 10.88
C PRO A 89 9.73 29.57 11.44
N PHE A 90 9.20 30.50 10.63
CA PHE A 90 9.07 31.92 10.98
C PHE A 90 7.70 32.56 10.66
N GLN A 91 6.60 31.81 10.64
CA GLN A 91 5.27 32.40 10.72
C GLN A 91 4.65 32.26 12.11
N VAL A 92 5.36 32.77 13.13
CA VAL A 92 4.70 33.25 14.35
C VAL A 92 4.10 34.61 14.01
N ALA A 93 2.98 34.62 13.29
CA ALA A 93 2.12 35.78 13.24
C ALA A 93 1.31 35.80 14.55
N LEU A 94 1.71 36.66 15.49
CA LEU A 94 0.85 37.12 16.58
C LEU A 94 -0.37 37.79 15.95
N GLY A 95 -1.42 37.01 15.71
CA GLY A 95 -2.66 37.48 15.12
C GLY A 95 -3.81 36.55 15.49
N ASN A 96 -4.59 36.95 16.48
CA ASN A 96 -5.91 36.37 16.76
C ASN A 96 -6.80 36.54 15.52
N THR A 97 -6.81 35.55 14.64
CA THR A 97 -7.91 35.35 13.71
C THR A 97 -7.97 33.88 13.37
N GLU A 98 -9.13 33.29 13.63
CA GLU A 98 -9.57 31.95 13.29
C GLU A 98 -8.95 31.46 11.98
N SER A 99 -7.84 30.72 12.07
CA SER A 99 -7.20 30.13 10.90
C SER A 99 -7.88 28.81 10.61
N SER A 100 -8.90 28.93 9.76
CA SER A 100 -9.30 27.96 8.74
C SER A 100 -8.49 26.66 8.76
N THR A 101 -9.17 25.62 9.21
CA THR A 101 -8.99 24.22 8.81
C THR A 101 -8.30 24.07 7.44
N MET A 102 -6.97 23.95 7.46
CA MET A 102 -6.19 23.35 6.39
C MET A 102 -5.97 21.89 6.80
N ASP A 103 -7.06 21.12 6.81
CA ASP A 103 -7.00 19.66 6.75
C ASP A 103 -6.52 19.31 5.33
N SER A 104 -5.22 19.49 5.08
CA SER A 104 -4.59 18.84 3.93
C SER A 104 -4.51 17.36 4.26
N ASP A 105 -5.09 16.52 3.39
CA ASP A 105 -5.09 15.06 3.42
C ASP A 105 -3.72 14.48 3.77
N MET A 106 -3.46 14.36 5.08
CA MET A 106 -2.22 13.79 5.59
C MET A 106 -2.30 12.30 5.27
N LEU A 107 -1.41 11.80 4.40
CA LEU A 107 -1.35 10.37 4.11
C LEU A 107 -1.09 9.63 5.43
N SER A 108 -2.06 8.83 5.88
CA SER A 108 -1.91 7.92 7.01
C SER A 108 -2.36 6.55 6.55
N LEU A 109 -1.41 5.62 6.43
CA LEU A 109 -1.66 4.28 5.93
C LEU A 109 -1.18 3.22 6.91
N ASP A 110 -2.09 2.32 7.27
CA ASP A 110 -1.77 1.15 8.06
C ASP A 110 -1.19 0.02 7.18
N ILE A 111 0.05 -0.39 7.49
CA ILE A 111 0.67 -1.53 6.82
C ILE A 111 0.21 -2.81 7.49
N HIS A 112 -0.45 -3.66 6.71
CA HIS A 112 -0.93 -4.94 7.19
C HIS A 112 0.10 -6.05 6.91
N TRP A 113 0.50 -6.75 7.97
CA TRP A 113 1.33 -7.94 7.87
C TRP A 113 0.61 -9.06 7.15
N GLY A 114 1.35 -9.78 6.30
CA GLY A 114 0.77 -10.86 5.51
C GLY A 114 0.04 -10.38 4.25
N GLU A 115 0.10 -9.09 3.94
CA GLU A 115 -0.60 -8.49 2.81
C GLU A 115 0.36 -7.79 1.86
N GLN A 116 -0.11 -7.60 0.63
CA GLN A 116 0.51 -6.72 -0.32
C GLN A 116 -0.43 -5.58 -0.65
N GLN A 117 0.08 -4.36 -0.62
CA GLN A 117 -0.70 -3.16 -0.87
C GLN A 117 -0.11 -2.40 -2.04
N ILE A 118 -0.98 -1.81 -2.84
CA ILE A 118 -0.60 -0.92 -3.95
C ILE A 118 -1.34 0.39 -3.72
N ILE A 119 -0.59 1.49 -3.69
CA ILE A 119 -1.08 2.80 -3.29
C ILE A 119 -0.64 3.80 -4.35
N GLU A 120 -1.58 4.59 -4.84
CA GLU A 120 -1.27 5.71 -5.74
C GLU A 120 -0.97 6.97 -4.94
N LEU A 121 0.08 7.68 -5.33
CA LEU A 121 0.48 8.96 -4.78
C LEU A 121 0.56 9.99 -5.91
N GLU A 122 -0.13 11.12 -5.71
CA GLU A 122 -0.26 12.18 -6.73
C GLU A 122 0.87 13.20 -6.69
N GLU A 123 1.42 13.45 -5.50
CA GLU A 123 2.39 14.52 -5.27
C GLU A 123 3.71 14.01 -4.68
N VAL A 124 4.70 14.90 -4.66
CA VAL A 124 5.95 14.65 -3.94
C VAL A 124 5.64 14.59 -2.46
N LYS A 125 5.90 13.44 -1.83
CA LYS A 125 5.59 13.23 -0.41
C LYS A 125 6.81 12.70 0.32
N SER A 126 7.15 13.32 1.44
CA SER A 126 8.13 12.77 2.38
C SER A 126 7.40 11.81 3.31
N ILE A 127 7.82 10.55 3.31
CA ILE A 127 7.19 9.45 4.02
C ILE A 127 8.05 9.09 5.22
N LYS A 128 7.43 8.98 6.40
CA LYS A 128 8.05 8.39 7.58
C LYS A 128 7.29 7.17 8.07
N PHE A 129 8.00 6.33 8.80
CA PHE A 129 7.49 5.09 9.36
C PHE A 129 7.30 5.25 10.87
N SER A 130 6.10 5.00 11.37
CA SER A 130 5.81 4.91 12.81
C SER A 130 5.76 3.45 13.20
N VAL A 131 6.78 2.98 13.92
CA VAL A 131 6.86 1.63 14.47
C VAL A 131 7.50 1.69 15.84
N ASP A 132 7.02 0.87 16.78
CA ASP A 132 7.59 0.77 18.13
C ASP A 132 9.00 0.15 18.15
N THR A 133 9.38 -0.53 17.07
CA THR A 133 10.64 -1.26 16.93
C THR A 133 11.33 -0.88 15.63
N CYS A 134 12.64 -0.62 15.69
CA CYS A 134 13.46 -0.40 14.50
C CYS A 134 13.47 -1.66 13.64
N MET A 135 13.04 -1.54 12.39
CA MET A 135 12.93 -2.67 11.47
C MET A 135 13.64 -2.42 10.15
N SER A 136 14.01 -3.50 9.46
CA SER A 136 14.62 -3.44 8.13
C SER A 136 13.55 -3.38 7.05
N ILE A 137 13.73 -2.43 6.13
CA ILE A 137 12.88 -2.25 4.94
C ILE A 137 13.79 -2.39 3.72
N HIS A 138 13.45 -3.31 2.83
CA HIS A 138 14.11 -3.42 1.54
C HIS A 138 13.34 -2.60 0.50
N TYR A 139 14.02 -1.69 -0.17
CA TYR A 139 13.42 -0.89 -1.24
C TYR A 139 13.90 -1.34 -2.62
N SER A 140 13.05 -1.15 -3.62
CA SER A 140 13.41 -1.30 -5.03
C SER A 140 12.66 -0.27 -5.88
N TYR A 141 13.40 0.55 -6.62
CA TYR A 141 12.86 1.52 -7.57
C TYR A 141 13.79 1.60 -8.79
N GLY A 142 13.24 1.60 -10.00
CA GLY A 142 14.04 1.55 -11.23
C GLY A 142 15.05 0.38 -11.24
N GLU A 143 16.34 0.70 -11.30
CA GLU A 143 17.46 -0.25 -11.19
C GLU A 143 18.13 -0.26 -9.81
N HIS A 144 17.63 0.54 -8.87
CA HIS A 144 18.18 0.70 -7.54
C HIS A 144 17.46 -0.22 -6.55
N THR A 145 18.26 -0.89 -5.72
CA THR A 145 17.79 -1.73 -4.63
C THR A 145 18.66 -1.49 -3.41
N GLY A 146 18.07 -1.51 -2.23
CA GLY A 146 18.84 -1.33 -1.01
C GLY A 146 18.01 -1.58 0.24
N TRP A 147 18.62 -1.23 1.37
CA TRP A 147 18.03 -1.39 2.68
C TRP A 147 18.01 -0.04 3.40
N ILE A 148 16.88 0.27 4.00
CA ILE A 148 16.69 1.36 4.95
C ILE A 148 16.12 0.77 6.24
N THR A 149 16.08 1.57 7.31
CA THR A 149 15.35 1.23 8.51
C THR A 149 14.11 2.11 8.67
N THR A 150 13.25 1.76 9.63
CA THR A 150 12.09 2.60 9.99
C THR A 150 12.47 3.98 10.56
N ASP A 151 13.74 4.18 10.94
CA ASP A 151 14.24 5.48 11.40
C ASP A 151 14.53 6.44 10.23
N ASP A 152 14.71 5.88 9.03
CA ASP A 152 14.91 6.66 7.82
C ASP A 152 13.58 7.24 7.31
N SER A 153 13.66 8.34 6.55
CA SER A 153 12.54 8.86 5.78
C SER A 153 12.74 8.57 4.30
N TRP A 154 11.63 8.45 3.57
CA TRP A 154 11.64 8.25 2.12
C TRP A 154 10.97 9.42 1.42
N ASP A 155 11.68 10.09 0.53
CA ASP A 155 11.10 11.14 -0.30
C ASP A 155 10.60 10.53 -1.61
N PHE A 156 9.28 10.41 -1.75
CA PHE A 156 8.65 9.89 -2.95
C PHE A 156 8.54 10.99 -4.00
N HIS A 157 9.13 10.76 -5.17
CA HIS A 157 9.00 11.62 -6.34
C HIS A 157 8.28 10.89 -7.47
N PRO A 158 7.11 11.36 -7.94
CA PRO A 158 6.37 10.70 -9.02
C PRO A 158 7.18 10.50 -10.31
N SER A 159 8.15 11.39 -10.57
CA SER A 159 9.06 11.31 -11.72
C SER A 159 10.02 10.11 -11.69
N GLU A 160 10.28 9.54 -10.52
CA GLU A 160 11.18 8.38 -10.35
C GLU A 160 10.49 7.05 -10.64
N GLY A 161 9.15 7.07 -10.72
CA GLY A 161 8.33 5.89 -11.01
C GLY A 161 7.89 5.13 -9.76
N ALA A 162 7.50 3.87 -9.95
CA ALA A 162 7.02 3.04 -8.86
C ALA A 162 8.13 2.63 -7.89
N VAL A 163 7.81 2.63 -6.59
CA VAL A 163 8.70 2.20 -5.51
C VAL A 163 8.10 1.00 -4.80
N LEU A 164 8.86 -0.09 -4.70
CA LEU A 164 8.52 -1.29 -3.95
C LEU A 164 9.21 -1.26 -2.60
N LEU A 165 8.45 -1.23 -1.51
CA LEU A 165 8.93 -1.31 -0.14
C LEU A 165 8.53 -2.68 0.45
N THR A 166 9.50 -3.42 0.96
CA THR A 166 9.27 -4.71 1.64
C THR A 166 9.66 -4.59 3.10
N PHE A 167 8.67 -4.67 3.97
CA PHE A 167 8.83 -4.65 5.42
C PHE A 167 9.08 -6.07 5.90
N ILE A 168 10.14 -6.26 6.70
CA ILE A 168 10.55 -7.58 7.17
C ILE A 168 10.67 -7.54 8.69
N ASP A 169 9.85 -8.35 9.36
CA ASP A 169 9.96 -8.63 10.78
C ASP A 169 10.91 -9.81 10.99
N GLY A 170 12.15 -9.51 11.38
CA GLY A 170 13.21 -10.49 11.61
C GLY A 170 14.57 -9.83 11.78
N ILE A 171 15.52 -10.58 12.33
CA ILE A 171 16.90 -10.13 12.48
C ILE A 171 17.58 -10.18 11.12
N ARG A 172 18.00 -9.03 10.60
CA ARG A 172 18.81 -8.95 9.38
C ARG A 172 20.22 -9.46 9.66
N ASN A 173 20.62 -10.49 8.93
CA ASN A 173 22.02 -10.86 8.78
C ASN A 173 22.59 -10.17 7.53
N GLU A 174 23.57 -9.28 7.69
CA GLU A 174 24.14 -8.48 6.58
C GLU A 174 24.78 -9.33 5.46
N HIS A 175 25.08 -10.59 5.75
CA HIS A 175 25.67 -11.54 4.81
C HIS A 175 24.65 -12.43 4.09
N GLU A 176 23.37 -12.36 4.45
CA GLU A 176 22.33 -13.15 3.79
C GLU A 176 21.77 -12.44 2.57
N GLU A 177 21.54 -13.21 1.50
CA GLU A 177 20.83 -12.72 0.32
C GLU A 177 19.38 -12.34 0.66
N TYR A 178 18.87 -11.30 0.02
CA TYR A 178 17.50 -10.79 0.22
C TYR A 178 16.44 -11.89 0.24
N TYR A 179 16.49 -12.84 -0.68
CA TYR A 179 15.51 -13.94 -0.74
C TYR A 179 15.59 -14.85 0.48
N SER A 180 16.79 -15.15 0.98
CA SER A 180 16.99 -15.97 2.18
C SER A 180 16.41 -15.28 3.41
N ILE A 181 16.63 -13.96 3.52
CA ILE A 181 16.04 -13.14 4.59
C ILE A 181 14.51 -13.21 4.52
N THR A 182 13.91 -13.10 3.32
CA THR A 182 12.46 -13.20 3.19
C THR A 182 11.89 -14.58 3.52
N GLN A 183 12.65 -15.67 3.38
CA GLN A 183 12.16 -17.01 3.74
C GLN A 183 12.23 -17.29 5.25
N ASN A 184 13.17 -16.66 5.93
CA ASN A 184 13.42 -16.84 7.37
C ASN A 184 12.69 -15.82 8.24
N ALA A 185 12.11 -14.77 7.64
CA ALA A 185 11.37 -13.73 8.35
C ALA A 185 10.15 -14.29 9.10
N LYS A 186 9.84 -13.66 10.24
CA LYS A 186 8.67 -13.94 11.07
C LYS A 186 7.40 -13.45 10.39
N SER A 187 7.45 -12.22 9.87
CA SER A 187 6.39 -11.61 9.06
C SER A 187 6.95 -10.77 7.94
N ILE A 188 6.20 -10.69 6.84
CA ILE A 188 6.53 -9.84 5.69
C ILE A 188 5.28 -9.09 5.25
N SER A 189 5.48 -7.82 4.92
CA SER A 189 4.50 -7.01 4.20
C SER A 189 5.17 -6.33 3.02
N THR A 190 4.42 -6.07 1.97
CA THR A 190 4.94 -5.41 0.77
C THR A 190 4.02 -4.29 0.35
N ILE A 191 4.58 -3.12 0.10
CA ILE A 191 3.86 -1.95 -0.39
C ILE A 191 4.48 -1.52 -1.71
N VAL A 192 3.63 -1.19 -2.67
CA VAL A 192 4.01 -0.50 -3.89
C VAL A 192 3.43 0.90 -3.85
N LEU A 193 4.30 1.90 -3.95
CA LEU A 193 3.93 3.29 -4.16
C LEU A 193 3.97 3.55 -5.67
N LEU A 194 2.83 3.89 -6.25
CA LEU A 194 2.68 4.20 -7.67
C LEU A 194 2.52 5.71 -7.88
N PRO A 195 3.17 6.29 -8.89
CA PRO A 195 2.77 7.61 -9.36
C PRO A 195 1.43 7.49 -10.09
N LYS A 196 0.53 8.45 -9.85
CA LYS A 196 -0.72 8.57 -10.58
C LYS A 196 -0.53 9.24 -11.95
#